data_AF-A0A7C0ZHR9-F1
#
_entry.id   AF-A0A7C0ZHR9-F1
#
_cell.length_a   1.000
_cell.length_b   1.000
_cell.length_c   1.000
_cell.angle_alpha   90.00
_cell.angle_beta   90.00
_cell.angle_gamma   90.00
#
_symmetry.space_group_name_H-M   'P 1'
#
loop_
_entity.id
_entity.type
_entity.pdbx_description
1 polymer ?
#
loop_
_entity_poly.entity_id
_entity_poly.type
_entity_poly.pdbx_seq_one_letter_code
_entity_poly.pdbx_strand_id
1 'polypeptide(L)'
;MKKCKYEELIDDYLLGRLSPPEKEAFEEHYFNCSLCFHKLQERDAIISVIKSEGVTLFQDIYARELTKSPSWWEKLTAFLPFPQVAVAVTTAAIVLLVVLGINSLRQPSSPQFILTDSQVRGESITLISPVIDINSIPTEFRWTSLGNKIKYYRIYIYNHELLWSHQTEENFVVLPEEVKEKLKAGEKYSWQVKAFAGDGHLVAVSSRVQFKVTPRQ
;
A
#
# COMPACT_ATOMS: atom_id res chain seq x y z
N MET A 1 -28.96 24.89 12.16
CA MET A 1 -28.99 23.69 13.02
C MET A 1 -27.72 23.69 13.86
N LYS A 2 -27.82 23.61 15.20
CA LYS A 2 -26.64 23.64 16.07
C LYS A 2 -25.87 22.32 15.89
N LYS A 3 -24.63 22.40 15.40
CA LYS A 3 -23.73 21.25 15.34
C LYS A 3 -23.34 20.87 16.77
N CYS A 4 -23.39 19.59 17.09
CA CYS A 4 -22.89 19.11 18.37
C CYS A 4 -21.37 18.89 18.27
N LYS A 5 -20.61 19.25 19.32
CA LYS A 5 -19.16 19.07 19.37
C LYS A 5 -18.73 17.62 19.14
N TYR A 6 -19.53 16.66 19.59
CA TYR A 6 -19.23 15.23 19.55
C TYR A 6 -19.61 14.57 18.22
N GLU A 7 -20.23 15.31 17.30
CA GLU A 7 -20.62 14.77 16.00
C GLU A 7 -19.43 14.28 15.16
N GLU A 8 -18.27 14.89 15.34
CA GLU A 8 -17.02 14.55 14.65
C GLU A 8 -16.43 13.21 15.14
N LEU A 9 -16.79 12.77 16.35
CA LEU A 9 -16.28 11.52 16.94
C LEU A 9 -17.10 10.29 16.55
N ILE A 10 -18.25 10.46 15.89
CA ILE A 10 -19.15 9.37 15.54
C ILE A 10 -18.48 8.37 14.59
N ASP A 11 -17.75 8.85 13.57
CA ASP A 11 -17.12 7.97 12.58
C ASP A 11 -15.98 7.16 13.21
N ASP A 12 -15.17 7.82 14.05
CA ASP A 12 -14.09 7.16 14.77
C ASP A 12 -14.62 6.18 15.82
N TYR A 13 -15.78 6.44 16.43
CA TYR A 13 -16.45 5.48 17.32
C TYR A 13 -16.88 4.22 16.55
N LEU A 14 -17.59 4.37 15.42
CA LEU A 14 -18.09 3.24 14.62
C LEU A 14 -16.98 2.41 13.97
N LEU A 15 -15.82 3.04 13.69
CA LEU A 15 -14.63 2.40 13.12
C LEU A 15 -13.63 1.91 14.19
N GLY A 16 -13.90 2.11 15.48
CA GLY A 16 -13.05 1.63 16.57
C GLY A 16 -11.71 2.36 16.69
N ARG A 17 -11.66 3.65 16.33
CA ARG A 17 -10.45 4.49 16.32
C ARG A 17 -10.30 5.41 17.54
N LEU A 18 -11.34 5.58 18.34
CA LEU A 18 -11.26 6.36 19.58
C LEU A 18 -10.41 5.67 20.65
N SER A 19 -9.63 6.46 21.38
CA SER A 19 -8.97 5.97 22.58
C SER A 19 -9.99 5.64 23.69
N PRO A 20 -9.65 4.80 24.67
CA PRO A 20 -10.56 4.47 25.78
C PRO A 20 -11.19 5.67 26.48
N PRO A 21 -10.45 6.74 26.86
CA PRO A 21 -11.08 7.90 27.52
C PRO A 21 -11.98 8.72 26.59
N GLU A 22 -11.64 8.82 25.29
CA GLU A 22 -12.48 9.52 24.31
C GLU A 22 -13.77 8.76 24.04
N LYS A 23 -13.69 7.42 23.99
CA LYS A 23 -14.85 6.55 23.85
C LYS A 23 -15.81 6.75 25.01
N GLU A 24 -15.33 6.68 26.26
CA GLU A 24 -16.18 6.85 27.44
C GLU A 24 -16.88 8.22 27.47
N ALA A 25 -16.14 9.30 27.18
CA ALA A 25 -16.69 10.66 27.11
C ALA A 25 -17.73 10.82 25.97
N PHE A 26 -17.50 10.17 24.84
CA PHE A 26 -18.45 10.14 23.73
C PHE A 26 -19.71 9.33 24.08
N GLU A 27 -19.55 8.18 24.75
CA GLU A 27 -20.66 7.33 25.21
C GLU A 27 -21.57 8.08 26.17
N GLU A 28 -21.01 8.68 27.22
CA GLU A 28 -21.74 9.53 28.16
C GLU A 28 -22.52 10.64 27.44
N HIS A 29 -21.91 11.26 26.44
CA HIS A 29 -22.56 12.31 25.66
C HIS A 29 -23.69 11.77 24.77
N TYR A 30 -23.46 10.72 23.98
CA TYR A 30 -24.46 10.26 23.01
C TYR A 30 -25.67 9.65 23.70
N PHE A 31 -25.50 9.00 24.86
CA PHE A 31 -26.63 8.51 25.67
C PHE A 31 -27.58 9.64 26.10
N ASN A 32 -27.06 10.87 26.24
CA ASN A 32 -27.80 12.03 26.69
C ASN A 32 -28.14 13.03 25.56
N CYS A 33 -27.79 12.73 24.30
CA CYS A 33 -27.98 13.64 23.18
C CYS A 33 -28.70 12.96 22.00
N SER A 34 -29.99 13.26 21.83
CA SER A 34 -30.82 12.70 20.75
C SER A 34 -30.28 12.99 19.35
N LEU A 35 -29.63 14.14 19.15
CA LEU A 35 -29.01 14.50 17.86
C LEU A 35 -27.82 13.57 17.53
N CYS A 36 -26.94 13.33 18.50
CA CYS A 36 -25.79 12.45 18.31
C CYS A 36 -26.22 11.00 18.17
N PHE A 37 -27.23 10.56 18.94
CA PHE A 37 -27.81 9.23 18.81
C PHE A 37 -28.39 8.98 17.41
N HIS A 38 -29.19 9.91 16.88
CA HIS A 38 -29.77 9.77 15.54
C HIS A 38 -28.69 9.70 14.46
N LYS A 39 -27.67 10.57 14.53
CA LYS A 39 -26.56 10.57 13.57
C LYS A 39 -25.68 9.32 13.66
N LEU A 40 -25.50 8.77 14.86
CA LEU A 40 -24.83 7.49 15.07
C LEU A 40 -25.61 6.37 14.37
N GLN A 41 -26.93 6.31 14.56
CA GLN A 41 -27.78 5.30 13.93
C GLN A 41 -27.79 5.37 12.40
N GLU A 42 -27.87 6.58 11.83
CA GLU A 42 -27.79 6.80 10.38
C GLU A 42 -26.48 6.27 9.80
N ARG A 43 -25.34 6.55 10.45
CA ARG A 43 -24.02 6.16 9.97
C ARG A 43 -23.73 4.67 10.21
N ASP A 44 -24.24 4.10 11.31
CA ASP A 44 -24.16 2.67 11.60
C ASP A 44 -24.94 1.85 10.56
N ALA A 45 -26.11 2.33 10.12
CA ALA A 45 -26.87 1.69 9.04
C ALA A 45 -26.06 1.58 7.73
N ILE A 46 -25.28 2.61 7.40
CA ILE A 46 -24.41 2.58 6.21
C ILE A 46 -23.24 1.61 6.41
N ILE A 47 -22.58 1.68 7.57
CA ILE A 47 -21.41 0.85 7.87
C ILE A 47 -21.78 -0.63 7.96
N SER A 48 -22.93 -0.96 8.54
CA SER A 48 -23.41 -2.34 8.64
C SER A 48 -23.68 -2.96 7.27
N VAL A 49 -24.30 -2.22 6.34
CA VAL A 49 -24.49 -2.66 4.94
C VAL A 49 -23.16 -2.90 4.24
N ILE A 50 -22.17 -2.00 4.41
CA ILE A 50 -20.83 -2.21 3.84
C ILE A 50 -20.15 -3.43 4.45
N LYS A 51 -20.31 -3.68 5.75
CA LYS A 51 -19.72 -4.85 6.41
C LYS A 51 -20.36 -6.17 5.96
N SER A 52 -21.67 -6.20 5.72
CA SER A 52 -22.39 -7.42 5.30
C SER A 52 -22.29 -7.68 3.80
N GLU A 53 -22.40 -6.64 2.98
CA GLU A 53 -22.53 -6.74 1.52
C GLU A 53 -21.32 -6.17 0.75
N GLY A 54 -20.35 -5.55 1.43
CA GLY A 54 -19.21 -4.93 0.75
C GLY A 54 -18.37 -5.94 -0.06
N VAL A 55 -18.28 -7.19 0.39
CA VAL A 55 -17.53 -8.23 -0.34
C VAL A 55 -18.21 -8.56 -1.68
N THR A 56 -19.54 -8.57 -1.74
CA THR A 56 -20.30 -8.88 -2.96
C THR A 56 -20.46 -7.65 -3.86
N LEU A 57 -20.71 -6.48 -3.28
CA LEU A 57 -20.89 -5.21 -4.00
C LEU A 57 -19.62 -4.68 -4.65
N PHE A 58 -18.45 -5.02 -4.11
CA PHE A 58 -17.16 -4.55 -4.64
C PHE A 58 -16.33 -5.65 -5.31
N GLN A 59 -16.90 -6.86 -5.46
CA GLN A 59 -16.19 -8.01 -6.02
C GLN A 59 -15.74 -7.78 -7.47
N ASP A 60 -16.52 -7.03 -8.25
CA ASP A 60 -16.23 -6.64 -9.63
C ASP A 60 -15.12 -5.58 -9.73
N ILE A 61 -15.05 -4.66 -8.76
CA ILE A 61 -13.97 -3.67 -8.61
C ILE A 61 -12.65 -4.40 -8.31
N TYR A 62 -12.64 -5.30 -7.32
CA TYR A 62 -11.45 -6.09 -7.00
C TYR A 62 -11.09 -7.10 -8.10
N ALA A 63 -12.06 -7.65 -8.82
CA ALA A 63 -11.81 -8.58 -9.92
C ALA A 63 -11.17 -7.88 -11.12
N ARG A 64 -11.53 -6.63 -11.43
CA ARG A 64 -10.91 -5.86 -12.53
C ARG A 64 -9.43 -5.57 -12.32
N GLU A 65 -8.97 -5.48 -11.07
CA GLU A 65 -7.53 -5.31 -10.76
C GLU A 65 -6.72 -6.62 -10.92
N LEU A 66 -7.38 -7.79 -10.93
CA LEU A 66 -6.72 -9.10 -11.02
C LEU A 66 -6.94 -9.82 -12.37
N THR A 67 -7.86 -9.38 -13.21
CA THR A 67 -8.15 -10.07 -14.48
C THR A 67 -7.48 -9.44 -15.70
N LYS A 68 -6.47 -10.17 -16.18
CA LYS A 68 -6.07 -10.43 -17.58
C LYS A 68 -5.44 -9.29 -18.41
N SER A 69 -4.10 -9.39 -18.52
CA SER A 69 -3.37 -9.11 -19.75
C SER A 69 -3.94 -9.92 -20.94
N PRO A 70 -4.08 -9.35 -22.15
CA PRO A 70 -4.74 -10.00 -23.27
C PRO A 70 -3.91 -11.13 -23.91
N SER A 71 -4.63 -12.22 -24.21
CA SER A 71 -4.50 -13.16 -25.33
C SER A 71 -3.15 -13.28 -26.06
N TRP A 72 -2.11 -13.73 -25.36
CA TRP A 72 -0.91 -14.28 -26.01
C TRP A 72 -1.01 -15.82 -26.19
N TRP A 73 -1.87 -16.49 -25.41
CA TRP A 73 -2.10 -17.94 -25.48
C TRP A 73 -2.90 -18.40 -26.71
N GLU A 74 -3.75 -17.55 -27.29
CA GLU A 74 -4.50 -17.90 -28.51
C GLU A 74 -3.59 -17.94 -29.76
N LYS A 75 -2.45 -17.26 -29.73
CA LYS A 75 -1.47 -17.31 -30.84
C LYS A 75 -0.54 -18.51 -30.78
N LEU A 76 -0.39 -19.14 -29.61
CA LEU A 76 0.48 -20.30 -29.40
C LEU A 76 -0.15 -21.62 -29.86
N THR A 77 -1.48 -21.74 -29.82
CA THR A 77 -2.18 -22.96 -30.24
C THR A 77 -2.35 -23.09 -31.76
N ALA A 78 -2.16 -22.00 -32.51
CA ALA A 78 -2.23 -22.00 -33.97
C ALA A 78 -0.97 -22.58 -34.66
N PHE A 79 0.14 -22.76 -33.92
CA PHE A 79 1.43 -23.20 -34.47
C PHE A 79 1.74 -24.69 -34.24
N LEU A 80 0.78 -25.49 -33.75
CA LEU A 80 0.98 -26.92 -33.48
C LEU A 80 0.15 -27.81 -34.42
N PRO A 81 0.67 -28.16 -35.62
CA PRO A 81 0.11 -29.24 -36.42
C PRO A 81 0.58 -30.61 -35.88
N PHE A 82 -0.36 -31.48 -35.49
CA PHE A 82 -0.12 -32.92 -35.27
C PHE A 82 -0.20 -33.66 -36.61
N PRO A 83 0.74 -34.59 -36.91
CA PRO A 83 0.71 -35.90 -36.25
C PRO A 83 2.09 -36.51 -35.86
N GLN A 84 3.21 -35.80 -36.01
CA GLN A 84 4.56 -36.36 -35.76
C GLN A 84 5.04 -36.30 -34.29
N VAL A 85 4.22 -35.79 -33.38
CA VAL A 85 4.63 -35.43 -32.00
C VAL A 85 4.56 -36.62 -31.02
N ALA A 86 4.01 -37.78 -31.40
CA ALA A 86 3.94 -38.94 -30.51
C ALA A 86 5.31 -39.51 -30.09
N VAL A 87 6.36 -39.35 -30.91
CA VAL A 87 7.70 -39.90 -30.63
C VAL A 87 8.62 -38.90 -29.92
N ALA A 88 8.41 -37.58 -30.09
CA ALA A 88 9.24 -36.55 -29.45
C ALA A 88 8.80 -36.18 -28.02
N VAL A 89 7.54 -36.43 -27.66
CA VAL A 89 7.00 -36.09 -26.32
C VAL A 89 7.58 -36.98 -25.22
N THR A 90 7.91 -38.24 -25.52
CA THR A 90 8.42 -39.17 -24.52
C THR A 90 9.84 -38.80 -24.06
N THR A 91 10.72 -38.39 -24.96
CA THR A 91 12.10 -37.99 -24.60
C THR A 91 12.12 -36.64 -23.88
N ALA A 92 11.34 -35.65 -24.34
CA ALA A 92 11.26 -34.36 -23.69
C ALA A 92 10.66 -34.45 -22.27
N ALA A 93 9.62 -35.27 -22.06
CA ALA A 93 9.00 -35.45 -20.75
C ALA A 93 9.96 -36.10 -19.73
N ILE A 94 10.77 -37.08 -20.16
CA ILE A 94 11.77 -37.71 -19.28
C ILE A 94 12.88 -36.71 -18.91
N VAL A 95 13.39 -35.94 -19.87
CA VAL A 95 14.39 -34.90 -19.58
C VAL A 95 13.83 -33.85 -18.63
N LEU A 96 12.57 -33.45 -18.81
CA LEU A 96 11.91 -32.47 -17.95
C LEU A 96 11.70 -33.01 -16.53
N LEU A 97 11.34 -34.29 -16.38
CA LEU A 97 11.26 -34.95 -15.07
C LEU A 97 12.63 -35.09 -14.39
N VAL A 98 13.70 -35.36 -15.15
CA VAL A 98 15.07 -35.42 -14.61
C VAL A 98 15.55 -34.03 -14.17
N VAL A 99 15.33 -33.00 -15.00
CA VAL A 99 15.71 -31.61 -14.65
C VAL A 99 14.88 -31.10 -13.47
N LEU A 100 13.57 -31.34 -13.44
CA LEU A 100 12.71 -30.99 -12.31
C LEU A 100 13.07 -31.77 -11.06
N GLY A 101 13.40 -33.06 -11.18
CA GLY A 101 13.87 -33.88 -10.07
C GLY A 101 15.16 -33.32 -9.47
N ILE A 102 16.17 -33.04 -10.29
CA ILE A 102 17.44 -32.45 -9.86
C ILE A 102 17.22 -31.06 -9.23
N ASN A 103 16.33 -30.24 -9.79
CA ASN A 103 16.03 -28.90 -9.28
C ASN A 103 15.19 -28.95 -7.99
N SER A 104 14.31 -29.93 -7.82
CA SER A 104 13.53 -30.13 -6.59
C SER A 104 14.37 -30.60 -5.42
N LEU A 105 15.48 -31.31 -5.67
CA LEU A 105 16.46 -31.64 -4.62
C LEU A 105 17.28 -30.42 -4.19
N ARG A 106 17.36 -29.40 -5.04
CA ARG A 106 17.89 -28.07 -4.68
C ARG A 106 16.75 -27.22 -4.14
N GLN A 107 16.16 -27.62 -3.01
CA GLN A 107 15.26 -26.71 -2.31
C GLN A 107 16.06 -25.43 -2.00
N PRO A 108 15.69 -24.26 -2.55
CA PRO A 108 16.25 -23.01 -2.05
C PRO A 108 15.89 -22.97 -0.57
N SER A 109 16.91 -22.90 0.29
CA SER A 109 16.73 -22.75 1.72
C SER A 109 15.68 -21.67 1.95
N SER A 110 14.53 -22.07 2.48
CA SER A 110 13.46 -21.13 2.82
C SER A 110 14.09 -20.02 3.66
N PRO A 111 13.89 -18.74 3.33
CA PRO A 111 14.44 -17.66 4.12
C PRO A 111 14.02 -17.87 5.58
N GLN A 112 15.00 -18.03 6.46
CA GLN A 112 14.74 -18.21 7.87
C GLN A 112 14.28 -16.86 8.41
N PHE A 113 12.97 -16.74 8.66
CA PHE A 113 12.43 -15.63 9.43
C PHE A 113 12.82 -15.84 10.90
N ILE A 114 13.98 -15.33 11.30
CA ILE A 114 14.39 -15.33 12.70
C ILE A 114 13.58 -14.23 13.40
N LEU A 115 12.57 -14.65 14.16
CA LEU A 115 11.89 -13.82 15.15
C LEU A 115 12.84 -13.67 16.34
N THR A 116 13.76 -12.71 16.25
CA THR A 116 14.55 -12.32 17.43
C THR A 116 13.63 -11.54 18.35
N ASP A 117 13.35 -12.08 19.54
CA ASP A 117 12.43 -11.52 20.56
C ASP A 117 12.84 -10.13 21.09
N SER A 118 13.98 -9.59 20.59
CA SER A 118 14.48 -8.25 20.88
C SER A 118 14.24 -7.22 19.76
N GLN A 119 13.65 -7.61 18.62
CA GLN A 119 13.31 -6.68 17.54
C GLN A 119 11.85 -6.25 17.63
N VAL A 120 11.57 -5.46 18.67
CA VAL A 120 10.30 -4.76 18.88
C VAL A 120 10.07 -3.74 17.76
N ARG A 121 9.27 -4.14 16.76
CA ARG A 121 8.93 -3.35 15.54
C ARG A 121 10.15 -3.06 14.66
N GLY A 122 10.01 -3.25 13.35
CA GLY A 122 11.02 -2.77 12.40
C GLY A 122 11.34 -1.29 12.66
N GLU A 123 12.61 -0.92 12.50
CA GLU A 123 13.05 0.47 12.62
C GLU A 123 12.20 1.33 11.67
N SER A 124 11.59 2.40 12.17
CA SER A 124 10.70 3.25 11.38
C SER A 124 11.44 4.46 10.85
N ILE A 125 11.25 4.75 9.57
CA ILE A 125 11.82 5.95 8.93
C ILE A 125 10.85 7.11 9.15
N THR A 126 11.32 8.19 9.77
CA THR A 126 10.54 9.42 9.90
C THR A 126 10.68 10.27 8.63
N LEU A 127 9.54 10.64 8.03
CA LEU A 127 9.50 11.55 6.89
C LEU A 127 9.50 12.99 7.40
N ILE A 128 10.43 13.82 6.90
CA ILE A 128 10.67 15.19 7.38
C ILE A 128 9.89 16.20 6.53
N SER A 129 9.95 16.08 5.20
CA SER A 129 9.28 16.99 4.28
C SER A 129 9.09 16.33 2.91
N PRO A 130 7.98 16.58 2.20
CA PRO A 130 6.81 17.36 2.59
C PRO A 130 5.88 16.60 3.57
N VAL A 131 5.33 17.32 4.54
CA VAL A 131 4.35 16.81 5.52
C VAL A 131 3.22 17.82 5.70
N ILE A 132 1.96 17.39 5.54
CA ILE A 132 0.74 18.23 5.71
C ILE A 132 0.72 19.45 4.75
N ASP A 133 -0.42 20.13 4.60
CA ASP A 133 -0.73 21.17 3.60
C ASP A 133 0.47 22.08 3.22
N ILE A 134 0.90 22.01 1.95
CA ILE A 134 2.01 22.80 1.40
C ILE A 134 1.51 23.82 0.39
N ASN A 135 2.02 25.06 0.50
CA ASN A 135 1.58 26.21 -0.32
C ASN A 135 2.16 26.23 -1.74
N SER A 136 2.95 25.22 -2.11
CA SER A 136 3.56 25.06 -3.44
C SER A 136 3.99 23.62 -3.68
N ILE A 137 4.21 23.27 -4.94
CA ILE A 137 4.75 21.96 -5.33
C ILE A 137 6.11 21.75 -4.64
N PRO A 138 6.32 20.62 -3.95
CA PRO A 138 7.55 20.38 -3.21
C PRO A 138 8.71 20.08 -4.15
N THR A 139 9.82 20.79 -3.97
CA THR A 139 11.03 20.63 -4.79
C THR A 139 11.87 19.45 -4.32
N GLU A 140 11.85 19.17 -3.01
CA GLU A 140 12.64 18.12 -2.38
C GLU A 140 11.80 17.30 -1.42
N PHE A 141 12.16 16.03 -1.28
CA PHE A 141 11.60 15.10 -0.31
C PHE A 141 12.74 14.61 0.58
N ARG A 142 12.55 14.66 1.89
CA ARG A 142 13.61 14.43 2.88
C ARG A 142 13.11 13.56 4.03
N TRP A 143 13.96 12.67 4.51
CA TRP A 143 13.67 11.76 5.61
C TRP A 143 14.88 11.59 6.55
N THR A 144 14.63 11.02 7.73
CA THR A 144 15.70 10.71 8.70
C THR A 144 16.59 9.59 8.17
N SER A 145 17.91 9.81 8.22
CA SER A 145 18.88 8.77 7.90
C SER A 145 18.98 7.76 9.05
N LEU A 146 19.13 6.47 8.72
CA LEU A 146 19.28 5.38 9.68
C LEU A 146 20.75 4.94 9.83
N GLY A 147 21.68 5.77 9.32
CA GLY A 147 23.13 5.54 9.43
C GLY A 147 23.64 4.37 8.58
N ASN A 148 24.83 3.88 8.94
CA ASN A 148 25.69 3.04 8.09
C ASN A 148 25.14 1.63 7.77
N LYS A 149 24.00 1.24 8.35
CA LYS A 149 23.36 -0.06 8.08
C LYS A 149 22.60 -0.07 6.75
N ILE A 150 22.24 1.10 6.24
CA ILE A 150 21.48 1.26 5.01
C ILE A 150 22.42 1.53 3.85
N LYS A 151 22.26 0.78 2.75
CA LYS A 151 22.99 1.03 1.51
C LYS A 151 22.23 1.98 0.58
N TYR A 152 20.92 1.82 0.48
CA TYR A 152 20.09 2.69 -0.34
C TYR A 152 18.65 2.77 0.16
N TYR A 153 17.99 3.85 -0.24
CA TYR A 153 16.59 4.12 -0.03
C TYR A 153 15.83 4.03 -1.36
N ARG A 154 14.56 3.65 -1.28
CA ARG A 154 13.62 3.77 -2.39
C ARG A 154 12.41 4.58 -1.96
N ILE A 155 12.18 5.69 -2.66
CA ILE A 155 11.05 6.58 -2.47
C ILE A 155 9.92 6.21 -3.43
N TYR A 156 8.69 6.38 -2.98
CA TYR A 156 7.47 6.17 -3.74
C TYR A 156 6.51 7.34 -3.51
N ILE A 157 5.99 7.92 -4.59
CA ILE A 157 4.99 8.98 -4.59
C ILE A 157 3.73 8.44 -5.27
N TYR A 158 2.57 8.71 -4.68
CA TYR A 158 1.27 8.18 -5.11
C TYR A 158 0.24 9.30 -5.28
N ASN A 159 -0.64 9.12 -6.26
CA ASN A 159 -1.90 9.83 -6.46
C ASN A 159 -2.97 8.80 -6.82
N HIS A 160 -3.64 8.24 -5.81
CA HIS A 160 -4.47 7.01 -5.91
C HIS A 160 -3.66 5.76 -6.31
N GLU A 161 -2.85 5.85 -7.36
CA GLU A 161 -1.90 4.84 -7.85
C GLU A 161 -0.44 5.34 -7.71
N LEU A 162 0.53 4.46 -8.01
CA LEU A 162 1.95 4.83 -8.00
C LEU A 162 2.25 5.83 -9.12
N LEU A 163 2.56 7.07 -8.74
CA LEU A 163 2.88 8.15 -9.67
C LEU A 163 4.36 8.11 -10.07
N TRP A 164 5.24 7.86 -9.08
CA TRP A 164 6.69 7.84 -9.31
C TRP A 164 7.44 7.07 -8.22
N SER A 165 8.58 6.50 -8.57
CA SER A 165 9.52 5.92 -7.61
C SER A 165 10.96 6.11 -8.05
N HIS A 166 11.87 6.20 -7.09
CA HIS A 166 13.30 6.37 -7.36
C HIS A 166 14.15 5.74 -6.25
N GLN A 167 15.38 5.37 -6.60
CA GLN A 167 16.36 4.78 -5.69
C GLN A 167 17.54 5.73 -5.52
N THR A 168 17.94 5.98 -4.28
CA THR A 168 19.05 6.89 -3.94
C THR A 168 19.81 6.36 -2.72
N GLU A 169 21.10 6.64 -2.60
CA GLU A 169 21.88 6.37 -1.38
C GLU A 169 21.73 7.51 -0.34
N GLU A 170 21.28 8.68 -0.79
CA GLU A 170 21.06 9.86 0.04
C GLU A 170 19.74 9.78 0.82
N ASN A 171 19.62 10.56 1.89
CA ASN A 171 18.38 10.67 2.69
C ASN A 171 17.41 11.76 2.18
N PHE A 172 17.59 12.19 0.94
CA PHE A 172 16.72 13.13 0.26
C PHE A 172 16.68 12.83 -1.24
N VAL A 173 15.67 13.37 -1.92
CA VAL A 173 15.60 13.39 -3.37
C VAL A 173 15.04 14.73 -3.85
N VAL A 174 15.58 15.23 -4.96
CA VAL A 174 15.05 16.38 -5.68
C VAL A 174 14.10 15.85 -6.76
N LEU A 175 12.89 16.42 -6.84
CA LEU A 175 11.92 15.97 -7.84
C LEU A 175 12.36 16.39 -9.25
N PRO A 176 12.41 15.46 -10.22
CA PRO A 176 12.57 15.81 -11.62
C PRO A 176 11.42 16.68 -12.11
N GLU A 177 11.67 17.56 -13.09
CA GLU A 177 10.64 18.45 -13.65
C GLU A 177 9.43 17.67 -14.21
N GLU A 178 9.67 16.52 -14.85
CA GLU A 178 8.63 15.62 -15.37
C GLU A 178 7.63 15.15 -14.28
N VAL A 179 8.09 15.04 -13.04
CA VAL A 179 7.25 14.64 -11.90
C VAL A 179 6.54 15.86 -11.33
N LYS A 180 7.20 17.02 -11.29
CA LYS A 180 6.57 18.28 -10.85
C LYS A 180 5.39 18.66 -11.72
N GLU A 181 5.46 18.47 -13.04
CA GLU A 181 4.35 18.71 -13.97
C GLU A 181 3.13 17.81 -13.70
N LYS A 182 3.35 16.61 -13.15
CA LYS A 182 2.27 15.68 -12.77
C LYS A 182 1.62 16.04 -11.43
N LEU A 183 2.28 16.84 -10.60
CA LEU A 183 1.75 17.31 -9.32
C LEU A 183 0.91 18.57 -9.52
N LYS A 184 -0.40 18.44 -9.38
CA LYS A 184 -1.38 19.52 -9.55
C LYS A 184 -1.76 20.15 -8.23
N ALA A 185 -1.93 21.48 -8.24
CA ALA A 185 -2.51 22.20 -7.12
C ALA A 185 -3.96 21.76 -6.89
N GLY A 186 -4.36 21.67 -5.62
CA GLY A 186 -5.67 21.22 -5.15
C GLY A 186 -5.74 19.71 -4.86
N GLU A 187 -4.82 18.91 -5.40
CA GLU A 187 -4.82 17.46 -5.25
C GLU A 187 -4.09 16.97 -3.99
N LYS A 188 -4.47 15.76 -3.55
CA LYS A 188 -3.86 15.05 -2.42
C LYS A 188 -2.93 13.98 -2.93
N TYR A 189 -1.73 13.96 -2.39
CA TYR A 189 -0.70 12.99 -2.70
C TYR A 189 -0.30 12.25 -1.44
N SER A 190 0.30 11.08 -1.61
CA SER A 190 0.93 10.38 -0.50
C SER A 190 2.28 9.83 -0.90
N TRP A 191 3.18 9.66 0.06
CA TRP A 191 4.52 9.16 -0.22
C TRP A 191 5.06 8.29 0.91
N GLN A 192 6.03 7.45 0.55
CA GLN A 192 6.65 6.47 1.44
C GLN A 192 8.10 6.24 1.05
N VAL A 193 8.93 5.92 2.03
CA VAL A 193 10.33 5.53 1.84
C VAL A 193 10.56 4.15 2.43
N LYS A 194 11.36 3.34 1.72
CA LYS A 194 11.86 2.04 2.18
C LYS A 194 13.38 2.06 2.20
N ALA A 195 14.00 1.50 3.22
CA ALA A 195 15.45 1.42 3.36
C ALA A 195 15.93 -0.03 3.22
N PHE A 196 17.02 -0.22 2.48
CA PHE A 196 17.57 -1.52 2.16
C PHE A 196 19.04 -1.62 2.57
N ALA A 197 19.43 -2.78 3.07
CA ALA A 197 20.83 -3.10 3.34
C ALA A 197 21.58 -3.44 2.04
N GLY A 198 22.91 -3.60 2.14
CA GLY A 198 23.78 -3.86 0.99
C GLY A 198 23.54 -5.20 0.29
N ASP A 199 22.99 -6.19 0.98
CA ASP A 199 22.56 -7.48 0.44
C ASP A 199 21.13 -7.44 -0.16
N GLY A 200 20.47 -6.28 -0.11
CA GLY A 200 19.13 -6.05 -0.65
C GLY A 200 17.97 -6.38 0.28
N HIS A 201 18.21 -6.80 1.53
CA HIS A 201 17.09 -7.01 2.46
C HIS A 201 16.47 -5.68 2.91
N LEU A 202 15.15 -5.70 3.11
CA LEU A 202 14.41 -4.54 3.61
C LEU A 202 14.68 -4.39 5.12
N VAL A 203 15.26 -3.25 5.51
CA VAL A 203 15.62 -2.96 6.91
C VAL A 203 14.52 -2.18 7.61
N ALA A 204 13.96 -1.18 6.93
CA ALA A 204 13.05 -0.22 7.52
C ALA A 204 12.05 0.33 6.50
N VAL A 205 10.88 0.74 6.99
CA VAL A 205 9.80 1.30 6.17
C VAL A 205 9.22 2.51 6.89
N SER A 206 8.98 3.59 6.16
CA SER A 206 8.25 4.74 6.67
C SER A 206 6.75 4.46 6.68
N SER A 207 6.02 5.11 7.59
CA SER A 207 4.58 5.32 7.41
C SER A 207 4.33 6.06 6.10
N ARG A 208 3.17 5.83 5.49
CA ARG A 208 2.73 6.59 4.32
C ARG A 208 2.17 7.93 4.79
N VAL A 209 2.78 9.04 4.37
CA VAL A 209 2.35 10.40 4.75
C VAL A 209 1.62 11.04 3.59
N GLN A 210 0.53 11.73 3.89
CA GLN A 210 -0.26 12.50 2.93
C GLN A 210 0.13 13.98 2.97
N PHE A 211 0.10 14.62 1.82
CA PHE A 211 0.20 16.07 1.68
C PHE A 211 -0.76 16.55 0.61
N LYS A 212 -1.21 17.80 0.73
CA LYS A 212 -2.04 18.46 -0.26
C LYS A 212 -1.27 19.67 -0.79
N VAL A 213 -1.26 19.84 -2.10
CA VAL A 213 -0.69 21.03 -2.73
C VAL A 213 -1.77 22.11 -2.75
N THR A 214 -1.67 23.13 -1.91
CA THR A 214 -2.62 24.25 -1.92
C THR A 214 -2.19 25.27 -2.97
N PRO A 215 -3.11 25.79 -3.81
CA PRO A 215 -2.78 26.90 -4.70
C PRO A 215 -2.37 28.12 -3.88
N ARG A 216 -1.34 28.84 -4.36
CA ARG A 216 -0.92 30.12 -3.78
C ARG A 216 -2.05 31.13 -4.00
N GLN A 217 -2.60 31.68 -2.91
CA GLN A 217 -3.53 32.81 -2.96
C GLN A 217 -2.82 34.08 -3.41
#